data_AF-A0A0N0DUI7-F1
#
_entry.id   AF-A0A0N0DUI7-F1
#
_cell.length_a   1.000
_cell.length_b   1.000
_cell.length_c   1.000
_cell.angle_alpha   90.00
_cell.angle_beta   90.00
_cell.angle_gamma   90.00
#
_symmetry.space_group_name_H-M   'P 1'
#
loop_
_entity.id
_entity.type
_entity.pdbx_description
1 polymer ?
#
loop_
_entity_poly.entity_id
_entity_poly.type
_entity_poly.pdbx_seq_one_letter_code
_entity_poly.pdbx_strand_id
1 'polypeptide(L)'
;MGYDSCATCCAVFSLLGIIHLVLFGRMFSAKAISFAIMTVENGWDGDAKAKACYNGAIIYTVTLFLSVLARVYFRRNDAAKAALRHAQHIEEIQSLLVPPVPSTSSTQH
;
A
#
# COMPACT_ATOMS: atom_id res chain seq x y z
N MET A 1 -9.86 8.94 -6.16
CA MET A 1 -8.56 9.08 -6.86
C MET A 1 -7.37 9.39 -5.94
N GLY A 2 -7.52 9.73 -4.65
CA GLY A 2 -6.37 10.11 -3.79
C GLY A 2 -5.57 8.96 -3.15
N TYR A 3 -6.22 7.83 -2.83
CA TYR A 3 -5.57 6.76 -2.06
C TYR A 3 -4.53 5.97 -2.86
N ASP A 4 -4.78 5.71 -4.15
CA ASP A 4 -3.82 5.03 -5.03
C ASP A 4 -2.52 5.82 -5.17
N SER A 5 -2.62 7.13 -5.39
CA SER A 5 -1.48 8.03 -5.54
C SER A 5 -0.61 8.06 -4.26
N CYS A 6 -1.25 8.07 -3.09
CA CYS A 6 -0.57 8.08 -1.80
C CYS A 6 0.12 6.73 -1.51
N ALA A 7 -0.54 5.61 -1.81
CA ALA A 7 0.07 4.29 -1.66
C ALA A 7 1.28 4.12 -2.60
N THR A 8 1.22 4.64 -3.83
CA THR A 8 2.36 4.63 -4.75
C THR A 8 3.51 5.50 -4.29
N CYS A 9 3.26 6.72 -3.80
CA CYS A 9 4.35 7.59 -3.38
C CYS A 9 5.07 7.04 -2.14
N CYS A 10 4.32 6.47 -1.18
CA CYS A 10 4.88 5.81 -0.01
C CYS A 10 5.72 4.57 -0.40
N ALA A 11 5.26 3.79 -1.38
CA ALA A 11 6.01 2.64 -1.88
C ALA A 11 7.32 3.06 -2.57
N VAL A 12 7.28 4.08 -3.42
CA VAL A 12 8.48 4.60 -4.11
C VAL A 12 9.48 5.19 -3.12
N PHE A 13 9.02 6.00 -2.16
CA PHE A 13 9.88 6.57 -1.12
C PHE A 13 10.51 5.46 -0.27
N SER A 14 9.74 4.44 0.08
CA SER A 14 10.27 3.30 0.84
C SER A 14 11.31 2.50 0.06
N LEU A 15 11.11 2.30 -1.24
CA LEU A 15 12.09 1.67 -2.13
C LEU A 15 13.42 2.44 -2.16
N LEU A 16 13.35 3.76 -2.36
CA LEU A 16 14.55 4.61 -2.36
C LEU A 16 15.24 4.59 -1.00
N GLY A 17 14.48 4.67 0.09
CA GLY A 17 15.00 4.57 1.45
C GLY A 17 15.78 3.27 1.69
N ILE A 18 15.21 2.12 1.32
CA ILE A 18 15.86 0.80 1.46
C ILE A 18 17.18 0.78 0.70
N ILE A 19 17.19 1.19 -0.57
CA ILE A 19 18.39 1.16 -1.41
C ILE A 19 19.50 2.02 -0.79
N HIS A 20 19.18 3.25 -0.37
CA HIS A 20 20.17 4.15 0.24
C HIS A 20 20.70 3.59 1.56
N LEU A 21 19.82 3.09 2.43
CA LEU A 21 20.21 2.56 3.73
C LEU A 21 21.07 1.30 3.61
N VAL A 22 20.75 0.40 2.67
CA VAL A 22 21.57 -0.79 2.41
C VAL A 22 22.94 -0.40 1.85
N LEU A 23 22.98 0.54 0.90
CA LEU A 23 24.24 1.05 0.34
C LEU A 23 25.11 1.71 1.42
N PHE A 24 24.54 2.59 2.25
CA PHE A 24 25.28 3.22 3.35
C PHE A 24 25.73 2.20 4.40
N GLY A 25 24.88 1.24 4.77
CA GLY A 25 25.24 0.17 5.70
C GLY A 25 26.43 -0.67 5.18
N ARG A 26 26.45 -0.97 3.88
CA ARG A 26 27.58 -1.64 3.23
C ARG A 26 28.84 -0.78 3.23
N MET A 27 28.73 0.50 2.89
CA MET A 27 29.87 1.42 2.87
C MET A 27 30.50 1.63 4.26
N PHE A 28 29.68 1.74 5.31
CA PHE A 28 30.15 1.80 6.70
C PHE A 28 30.84 0.49 7.12
N SER A 29 30.24 -0.67 6.79
CA SER A 29 30.82 -1.98 7.13
C SER A 29 32.14 -2.27 6.39
N ALA A 30 32.23 -1.86 5.13
CA ALA A 30 33.43 -2.02 4.31
C ALA A 30 34.52 -0.97 4.60
N LYS A 31 34.28 -0.02 5.52
CA LYS A 31 35.18 1.10 5.82
C LYS A 31 35.63 1.85 4.56
N ALA A 32 34.69 2.10 3.64
CA ALA A 32 34.97 2.82 2.41
C ALA A 32 35.57 4.21 2.72
N ILE A 33 36.56 4.65 1.95
CA ILE A 33 37.42 5.81 2.26
C ILE A 33 36.61 7.06 2.63
N SER A 34 35.57 7.39 1.87
CA SER A 34 34.70 8.56 2.13
C SER A 34 33.96 8.48 3.46
N PHE A 35 33.56 7.29 3.90
CA PHE A 35 32.91 7.07 5.18
C PHE A 35 33.90 6.88 6.32
N ALA A 36 35.08 6.32 6.05
CA ALA A 36 36.16 6.17 7.01
C ALA A 36 36.64 7.53 7.54
N ILE A 37 36.81 8.51 6.63
CA ILE A 37 37.17 9.89 6.99
C ILE A 37 36.08 10.50 7.90
N MET A 38 34.81 10.38 7.50
CA MET A 38 33.68 10.87 8.28
C MET A 38 33.54 10.19 9.65
N THR A 39 33.84 8.88 9.74
CA THR A 39 33.81 8.17 11.02
C THR A 39 34.93 8.62 11.96
N VAL A 40 36.12 8.89 11.43
CA VAL A 40 37.25 9.39 12.24
C VAL A 40 36.99 10.83 12.70
N GLU A 41 36.52 11.69 11.79
CA GLU A 41 36.23 13.09 12.08
C GLU A 41 35.15 13.25 13.16
N ASN A 42 34.09 12.43 13.10
CA ASN A 42 32.98 12.50 14.06
C ASN A 42 33.13 11.53 15.25
N GLY A 43 34.21 10.75 15.34
CA GLY A 43 34.39 9.73 16.37
C GLY A 43 33.32 8.63 16.38
N TRP A 44 32.78 8.27 15.21
CA TRP A 44 31.72 7.27 15.09
C TRP A 44 32.27 5.86 14.99
N ASP A 45 31.61 4.94 15.68
CA ASP A 45 31.77 3.50 15.42
C ASP A 45 31.04 3.13 14.11
N GLY A 46 31.83 2.81 13.08
CA GLY A 46 31.33 2.40 11.77
C GLY A 46 30.43 1.17 11.80
N ASP A 47 30.68 0.21 12.69
CA ASP A 47 29.87 -1.01 12.79
C ASP A 47 28.52 -0.72 13.46
N ALA A 48 28.50 0.17 14.46
CA ALA A 48 27.27 0.65 15.07
C ALA A 48 26.41 1.44 14.06
N LYS A 49 27.03 2.29 13.23
CA LYS A 49 26.32 3.04 12.17
C LYS A 49 25.81 2.13 11.06
N ALA A 50 26.58 1.12 10.65
CA ALA A 50 26.14 0.12 9.69
C ALA A 50 24.90 -0.63 10.20
N LYS A 51 24.90 -1.06 11.48
CA LYS A 51 23.72 -1.68 12.12
C LYS A 51 22.52 -0.75 12.14
N ALA A 52 22.71 0.54 12.44
CA ALA A 52 21.63 1.52 12.39
C ALA A 52 21.04 1.67 10.98
N CYS A 53 21.88 1.68 9.94
CA CYS A 53 21.43 1.71 8.54
C CYS A 53 20.61 0.46 8.18
N TYR A 54 21.06 -0.74 8.56
CA TYR A 54 20.31 -1.98 8.31
C TYR A 54 18.98 -2.02 9.07
N ASN A 55 18.95 -1.57 10.34
CA ASN A 55 17.71 -1.45 11.09
C ASN A 55 16.72 -0.48 10.44
N GLY A 56 17.22 0.66 9.93
CA GLY A 56 16.42 1.57 9.13
C GLY A 56 15.84 0.88 7.89
N ALA A 57 16.67 0.13 7.14
CA ALA A 57 16.22 -0.58 5.95
C ALA A 57 15.11 -1.61 6.25
N ILE A 58 15.17 -2.29 7.41
CA ILE A 58 14.11 -3.19 7.87
C ILE A 58 12.80 -2.42 8.06
N ILE A 59 12.83 -1.27 8.75
CA ILE A 59 11.64 -0.45 8.96
C ILE A 59 11.01 -0.01 7.63
N TYR A 60 11.83 0.48 6.69
CA TYR A 60 11.33 0.84 5.37
C TYR A 60 10.77 -0.34 4.58
N THR A 61 11.33 -1.55 4.76
CA THR A 61 10.80 -2.78 4.16
C THR A 61 9.42 -3.12 4.71
N VAL A 62 9.20 -2.97 6.01
CA VAL A 62 7.87 -3.16 6.63
C VAL A 62 6.87 -2.13 6.09
N THR A 63 7.26 -0.86 6.00
CA THR A 63 6.41 0.20 5.44
C THR A 63 6.05 -0.06 3.97
N LEU A 64 7.02 -0.53 3.18
CA LEU A 64 6.79 -0.93 1.80
C LEU A 64 5.79 -2.09 1.72
N PHE A 65 5.96 -3.12 2.54
CA PHE A 65 5.06 -4.26 2.61
C PHE A 65 3.62 -3.85 2.93
N LEU A 66 3.43 -2.99 3.94
CA LEU A 66 2.11 -2.45 4.28
C LEU A 66 1.52 -1.61 3.14
N SER A 67 2.33 -0.80 2.46
CA SER A 67 1.88 0.01 1.31
C SER A 67 1.42 -0.86 0.14
N VAL A 68 2.12 -1.96 -0.14
CA VAL A 68 1.75 -2.93 -1.19
C VAL A 68 0.47 -3.67 -0.80
N LEU A 69 0.37 -4.15 0.45
CA LEU A 69 -0.84 -4.80 0.94
C LEU A 69 -2.05 -3.87 0.89
N ALA A 70 -1.91 -2.62 1.32
CA ALA A 70 -2.97 -1.62 1.23
C ALA A 70 -3.43 -1.44 -0.21
N ARG A 71 -2.50 -1.34 -1.17
CA ARG A 71 -2.83 -1.21 -2.59
C ARG A 71 -3.59 -2.43 -3.13
N VAL A 72 -3.14 -3.65 -2.79
CA VAL A 72 -3.83 -4.88 -3.20
C VAL A 72 -5.22 -4.94 -2.58
N TYR A 73 -5.33 -4.63 -1.29
CA TYR A 73 -6.60 -4.62 -0.57
C TYR A 73 -7.60 -3.63 -1.18
N PHE A 74 -7.19 -2.37 -1.39
CA PHE A 74 -8.07 -1.36 -1.99
C PHE A 74 -8.49 -1.75 -3.40
N ARG A 75 -7.57 -2.24 -4.24
CA ARG A 75 -7.92 -2.73 -5.59
C ARG A 75 -8.96 -3.85 -5.57
N ARG A 76 -8.84 -4.81 -4.66
CA ARG A 76 -9.83 -5.91 -4.55
C ARG A 76 -11.15 -5.42 -3.97
N ASN A 77 -11.12 -4.52 -3.00
CA ASN A 77 -12.32 -3.96 -2.39
C ASN A 77 -13.11 -3.09 -3.39
N ASP A 78 -12.42 -2.31 -4.21
CA ASP A 78 -13.07 -1.49 -5.25
C ASP A 78 -13.71 -2.36 -6.33
N ALA A 79 -13.06 -3.45 -6.73
CA ALA A 79 -13.66 -4.42 -7.66
C ALA A 79 -14.92 -5.10 -7.07
N ALA A 80 -14.87 -5.47 -5.78
CA ALA A 80 -16.03 -6.04 -5.09
C ALA A 80 -17.18 -5.04 -4.96
N LYS A 81 -16.89 -3.79 -4.60
CA LYS A 81 -17.89 -2.71 -4.54
C LYS A 81 -18.51 -2.42 -5.90
N ALA A 82 -17.72 -2.45 -6.98
CA ALA A 82 -18.23 -2.28 -8.33
C ALA A 82 -19.22 -3.41 -8.69
N ALA A 83 -18.85 -4.67 -8.40
CA ALA A 83 -19.73 -5.82 -8.63
C ALA A 83 -21.05 -5.72 -7.85
N LEU A 84 -20.99 -5.32 -6.57
CA LEU A 84 -22.18 -5.12 -5.75
C LEU A 84 -23.09 -4.00 -6.29
N ARG A 85 -22.52 -2.88 -6.74
CA ARG A 85 -23.32 -1.80 -7.35
C ARG A 85 -24.00 -2.22 -8.65
N HIS A 86 -23.33 -3.03 -9.49
CA HIS A 86 -23.96 -3.57 -10.69
C HIS A 86 -25.11 -4.51 -10.36
N ALA A 87 -24.98 -5.36 -9.34
CA ALA A 87 -26.06 -6.22 -8.88
C ALA A 87 -27.27 -5.40 -8.40
N GLN A 88 -27.05 -4.38 -7.56
CA GLN A 88 -28.12 -3.48 -7.11
C GLN A 88 -28.81 -2.76 -8.28
N HIS A 89 -28.05 -2.25 -9.25
CA HIS A 89 -28.61 -1.53 -10.40
C HIS A 89 -29.45 -2.43 -11.32
N ILE A 90 -29.10 -3.72 -11.44
CA ILE A 90 -29.91 -4.69 -12.18
C ILE A 90 -31.22 -4.97 -11.43
N GLU A 91 -31.16 -5.11 -10.11
CA GLU A 91 -32.34 -5.32 -9.26
C GLU A 91 -33.31 -4.13 -9.32
N GLU A 92 -32.79 -2.90 -9.26
CA GLU A 92 -33.60 -1.69 -9.44
C GLU A 92 -34.25 -1.64 -10.83
N ILE A 93 -33.50 -1.88 -11.92
CA ILE A 93 -34.06 -1.95 -13.28
C ILE A 93 -35.16 -3.01 -13.36
N GLN A 94 -34.94 -4.20 -12.79
CA GLN A 94 -35.92 -5.28 -12.82
C GLN A 94 -37.20 -4.89 -12.05
N SER A 95 -37.07 -4.23 -10.89
CA SER A 95 -38.22 -3.73 -10.14
C SER A 95 -39.03 -2.66 -10.88
N LEU A 96 -38.38 -1.87 -11.75
CA LEU A 96 -39.04 -0.86 -12.58
C LEU A 96 -39.71 -1.47 -13.82
N LEU A 97 -39.18 -2.58 -14.36
CA LEU A 97 -39.71 -3.24 -15.55
C LEU A 97 -40.86 -4.22 -15.27
N VAL A 98 -41.02 -4.71 -14.03
CA VAL A 98 -42.19 -5.52 -13.66
C VAL A 98 -43.36 -4.55 -13.39
N PRO A 99 -44.38 -4.48 -14.27
CA PRO A 99 -45.58 -3.72 -13.94
C PRO A 99 -46.21 -4.32 -12.68
N PRO A 100 -46.85 -3.51 -11.81
CA PRO A 100 -47.60 -4.04 -10.68
C PRO A 100 -48.59 -5.06 -11.23
N VAL A 101 -48.47 -6.32 -10.80
CA VAL A 101 -49.45 -7.34 -11.12
C VAL A 101 -50.77 -6.80 -10.58
N PRO A 102 -51.78 -6.51 -11.43
CA PRO A 102 -53.09 -6.16 -10.91
C PRO A 102 -53.54 -7.34 -10.07
N SER A 103 -53.78 -7.10 -8.79
CA SER A 103 -54.45 -8.03 -7.90
C SER A 103 -55.81 -8.33 -8.53
N THR A 104 -55.90 -9.43 -9.26
CA THR A 104 -57.15 -9.97 -9.76
C THR A 104 -58.06 -10.20 -8.56
N SER A 105 -59.09 -9.37 -8.48
CA SER A 105 -60.20 -9.46 -7.57
C SER A 105 -60.83 -10.84 -7.64
N SER A 106 -60.80 -11.60 -6.54
CA SER A 106 -61.80 -12.61 -6.26
C SER A 106 -62.87 -11.99 -5.36
N THR A 107 -63.74 -11.19 -5.97
CA THR A 107 -65.10 -10.99 -5.47
C THR A 107 -65.81 -12.32 -5.66
N GLN A 108 -66.00 -13.09 -4.59
CA GLN A 108 -66.97 -14.19 -4.57
C GLN A 108 -67.88 -14.05 -3.35
N HIS A 109 -69.15 -13.83 -3.70
CA HIS A 109 -70.39 -14.07 -2.99
C HIS A 109 -70.75 -13.25 -1.74
#